data_AF-A0A0L6UP39-F1
#
_entry.id   AF-A0A0L6UP39-F1
#
_cell.length_a   1.000
_cell.length_b   1.000
_cell.length_c   1.000
_cell.angle_alpha   90.00
_cell.angle_beta   90.00
_cell.angle_gamma   90.00
#
_symmetry.space_group_name_H-M   'P 1'
#
loop_
_entity.id
_entity.type
_entity.pdbx_description
1 polymer ?
#
loop_
_entity_poly.entity_id
_entity_poly.type
_entity_poly.pdbx_seq_one_letter_code
_entity_poly.pdbx_strand_id
1 'polypeptide(L)'
;MNLDKFIKPHTDKLIKRPDYKSKRKQVTTFIRLHLGQEDSTRFVDDLESYDPKTLWELIVSYHAAKSIKNASNVMEKLHDIVFVEGEMQKSINLFRQKFHLMIEVSSSKFDKKTLEAVWVFFVLKKLPPSFSVFSSALAVQNISWTSSSGISTFTSGQKRQSLRPVCSNGTHNPTTAHTKDNCHQLNPDKAVAYFKAAIDNVNSSTAKHALLSANNVLKSCHARLSRASRASLS
;
A
#
# COMPACT_ATOMS: atom_id res chain seq x y z
N MET A 1 18.48 -4.49 -4.92
CA MET A 1 19.78 -5.05 -4.43
C MET A 1 20.89 -4.14 -4.94
N ASN A 2 21.66 -3.52 -4.05
CA ASN A 2 22.81 -2.70 -4.43
C ASN A 2 24.01 -3.62 -4.72
N LEU A 3 24.44 -3.69 -5.97
CA LEU A 3 25.56 -4.52 -6.42
C LEU A 3 26.90 -3.78 -6.42
N ASP A 4 26.94 -2.51 -6.01
CA ASP A 4 28.13 -1.65 -6.10
C ASP A 4 29.30 -2.22 -5.30
N LYS A 5 29.02 -2.96 -4.22
CA LYS A 5 30.03 -3.67 -3.42
C LYS A 5 30.76 -4.79 -4.19
N PHE A 6 30.16 -5.29 -5.26
CA PHE A 6 30.71 -6.37 -6.09
C PHE A 6 31.28 -5.86 -7.42
N ILE A 7 30.97 -4.63 -7.82
CA ILE A 7 31.49 -4.00 -9.03
C ILE A 7 32.87 -3.40 -8.72
N LYS A 8 33.93 -4.18 -8.98
CA LYS A 8 35.31 -3.68 -8.86
C LYS A 8 35.62 -2.71 -10.01
N PRO A 9 36.23 -1.54 -9.75
CA PRO A 9 36.70 -0.67 -10.81
C PRO A 9 37.71 -1.42 -11.67
N HIS A 10 37.68 -1.15 -12.98
CA HIS A 10 38.62 -1.76 -13.90
C HIS A 10 40.01 -1.20 -13.59
N THR A 11 40.86 -2.01 -12.96
CA THR A 11 42.23 -1.62 -12.64
C THR A 11 43.11 -1.68 -13.89
N ASP A 12 44.16 -0.86 -13.95
CA ASP A 12 45.09 -0.83 -15.09
C ASP A 12 45.73 -2.21 -15.35
N LYS A 13 45.93 -3.00 -14.30
CA LYS A 13 46.41 -4.39 -14.39
C LYS A 13 45.43 -5.31 -15.13
N LEU A 14 44.12 -5.06 -15.00
CA LEU A 14 43.07 -5.85 -15.64
C LEU A 14 42.89 -5.45 -17.10
N ILE A 15 43.00 -4.15 -17.41
CA ILE A 15 42.93 -3.63 -18.79
C ILE A 15 44.10 -4.13 -19.63
N LYS A 16 45.30 -4.26 -19.04
CA LYS A 16 46.51 -4.75 -19.70
C LYS A 16 46.49 -6.24 -20.04
N ARG A 17 45.49 -7.01 -19.61
CA ARG A 17 45.43 -8.44 -19.91
C ARG A 17 45.07 -8.66 -21.39
N PRO A 18 45.69 -9.66 -22.06
CA PRO A 18 45.45 -9.91 -23.48
C PRO A 18 44.01 -10.38 -23.77
N ASP A 19 43.33 -10.97 -22.79
CA ASP A 19 41.95 -11.47 -22.90
C ASP A 19 40.87 -10.43 -22.55
N TYR A 20 41.25 -9.23 -22.11
CA TYR A 20 40.33 -8.21 -21.61
C TYR A 20 39.25 -7.80 -22.64
N LYS A 21 39.66 -7.53 -23.88
CA LYS A 21 38.72 -7.16 -24.96
C LYS A 21 37.75 -8.29 -25.30
N SER A 22 38.24 -9.53 -25.34
CA SER A 22 37.42 -10.73 -25.59
C SER A 22 36.39 -10.93 -24.48
N LYS A 23 36.80 -10.79 -23.21
CA LYS A 23 35.89 -10.91 -22.06
C LYS A 23 34.83 -9.81 -22.03
N ARG A 24 35.17 -8.55 -22.32
CA ARG A 24 34.15 -7.49 -22.44
C ARG A 24 33.12 -7.82 -23.51
N LYS A 25 33.58 -8.28 -24.68
CA LYS A 25 32.69 -8.71 -25.77
C LYS A 25 31.76 -9.83 -25.31
N GLN A 26 32.28 -10.89 -24.68
CA GLN A 26 31.48 -12.00 -24.17
C GLN A 26 30.41 -11.53 -23.16
N VAL A 27 30.78 -10.69 -22.20
CA VAL A 27 29.84 -10.20 -21.19
C VAL A 27 28.77 -9.31 -21.81
N THR A 28 29.13 -8.38 -22.70
CA THR A 28 28.15 -7.54 -23.41
C THR A 28 27.21 -8.40 -24.26
N THR A 29 27.72 -9.37 -24.99
CA THR A 29 26.90 -10.30 -25.78
C THR A 29 25.96 -11.11 -24.88
N PHE A 30 26.45 -11.58 -23.73
CA PHE A 30 25.63 -12.30 -22.77
C PHE A 30 24.49 -11.45 -22.22
N ILE A 31 24.76 -10.17 -21.87
CA ILE A 31 23.72 -9.23 -21.45
C ILE A 31 22.70 -9.05 -22.58
N ARG A 32 23.15 -8.75 -23.80
CA ARG A 32 22.27 -8.55 -24.98
C ARG A 32 21.37 -9.75 -25.26
N LEU A 33 21.90 -10.97 -25.14
CA LEU A 33 21.15 -12.20 -25.36
C LEU A 33 19.95 -12.35 -24.40
N HIS A 34 20.07 -11.81 -23.19
CA HIS A 34 19.02 -11.89 -22.17
C HIS A 34 18.13 -10.65 -22.11
N LEU A 35 18.35 -9.66 -22.97
CA LEU A 35 17.43 -8.53 -23.11
C LEU A 35 16.23 -8.94 -23.96
N GLY A 36 15.04 -8.57 -23.50
CA GLY A 36 13.84 -8.65 -24.32
C GLY A 36 13.91 -7.72 -25.53
N GLN A 37 13.02 -7.90 -26.50
CA GLN A 37 13.00 -7.10 -27.73
C GLN A 37 12.86 -5.58 -27.45
N GLU A 38 12.01 -5.20 -26.51
CA GLU A 38 11.81 -3.79 -26.12
C GLU A 38 13.04 -3.17 -25.45
N ASP A 39 13.75 -3.94 -24.62
CA ASP A 39 14.94 -3.45 -23.91
C ASP A 39 16.15 -3.43 -24.85
N SER A 40 16.26 -4.41 -25.75
CA SER A 40 17.31 -4.45 -26.77
C SER A 40 17.25 -3.22 -27.68
N THR A 41 16.06 -2.90 -28.22
CA THR A 41 15.85 -1.69 -29.05
C THR A 41 16.04 -0.38 -28.30
N ARG A 42 15.97 -0.39 -26.96
CA ARG A 42 16.13 0.81 -26.13
C ARG A 42 17.57 1.07 -25.70
N PHE A 43 18.34 0.02 -25.44
CA PHE A 43 19.67 0.13 -24.84
C PHE A 43 20.82 -0.27 -25.77
N VAL A 44 20.53 -0.87 -26.93
CA VAL A 44 21.53 -1.39 -27.87
C VAL A 44 21.37 -0.69 -29.22
N ASP A 45 21.93 0.51 -29.34
CA ASP A 45 21.94 1.27 -30.61
C ASP A 45 23.11 0.84 -31.52
N ASP A 46 24.28 0.60 -30.94
CA ASP A 46 25.49 0.21 -31.66
C ASP A 46 25.95 -1.21 -31.28
N LEU A 47 26.00 -2.09 -32.29
CA LEU A 47 26.44 -3.48 -32.14
C LEU A 47 27.96 -3.60 -31.99
N GLU A 48 28.73 -2.61 -32.43
CA GLU A 48 30.20 -2.60 -32.42
C GLU A 48 30.80 -2.05 -31.11
N SER A 49 30.01 -1.33 -30.32
CA SER A 49 30.39 -0.92 -28.97
C SER A 49 30.21 -2.05 -27.96
N TYR A 50 31.24 -2.34 -27.16
CA TYR A 50 31.21 -3.38 -26.13
C TYR A 50 31.57 -2.81 -24.76
N ASP A 51 30.61 -2.07 -24.19
CA ASP A 51 30.68 -1.60 -22.80
C ASP A 51 29.64 -2.28 -21.90
N PRO A 52 29.99 -3.40 -21.26
CA PRO A 52 29.03 -4.12 -20.42
C PRO A 52 28.65 -3.32 -19.17
N LYS A 53 29.54 -2.46 -18.66
CA LYS A 53 29.29 -1.69 -17.44
C LYS A 53 28.28 -0.59 -17.71
N THR A 54 28.53 0.23 -18.73
CA THR A 54 27.61 1.30 -19.12
C THR A 54 26.25 0.74 -19.53
N LEU A 55 26.21 -0.35 -20.30
CA LEU A 55 24.97 -1.03 -20.65
C LEU A 55 24.18 -1.47 -19.41
N TRP A 56 24.85 -2.11 -18.45
CA TRP A 56 24.22 -2.54 -17.20
C TRP A 56 23.71 -1.35 -16.37
N GLU A 57 24.50 -0.29 -16.24
CA GLU A 57 24.10 0.94 -15.53
C GLU A 57 22.89 1.61 -16.17
N LEU A 58 22.80 1.65 -17.51
CA LEU A 58 21.64 2.17 -18.24
C LEU A 58 20.38 1.34 -17.98
N ILE A 59 20.48 0.01 -18.04
CA ILE A 59 19.37 -0.92 -17.75
C ILE A 59 18.90 -0.72 -16.31
N VAL A 60 19.82 -0.76 -15.35
CA VAL A 60 19.50 -0.58 -13.93
C VAL A 60 18.90 0.79 -13.69
N SER A 61 19.48 1.86 -14.24
CA SER A 61 18.98 3.22 -14.11
C SER A 61 17.55 3.35 -14.63
N TYR A 62 17.24 2.79 -15.80
CA TYR A 62 15.91 2.87 -16.38
C TYR A 62 14.86 2.09 -15.57
N HIS A 63 15.15 0.84 -15.19
CA HIS A 63 14.18 0.02 -14.45
C HIS A 63 14.08 0.38 -12.96
N ALA A 64 15.16 0.89 -12.36
CA ALA A 64 15.16 1.40 -10.99
C ALA A 64 14.73 2.87 -10.91
N ALA A 65 14.51 3.55 -12.05
CA ALA A 65 14.02 4.91 -12.06
C ALA A 65 12.69 4.99 -11.29
N LYS A 66 12.59 6.01 -10.43
CA LYS A 66 11.37 6.34 -9.67
C LYS A 66 10.33 6.99 -10.59
N SER A 67 9.87 6.24 -11.58
CA SER A 67 8.93 6.68 -12.60
C SER A 67 7.53 6.12 -12.35
N ILE A 68 6.51 6.85 -12.79
CA ILE A 68 5.11 6.40 -12.70
C ILE A 68 4.90 5.12 -13.52
N LYS A 69 5.57 5.00 -14.68
CA LYS A 69 5.51 3.80 -15.52
C LYS A 69 6.04 2.56 -14.77
N ASN A 70 7.19 2.68 -14.10
CA ASN A 70 7.75 1.58 -13.32
C ASN A 70 6.86 1.24 -12.11
N ALA A 71 6.30 2.24 -11.43
CA ALA A 71 5.33 2.03 -10.36
C ALA A 71 4.06 1.31 -10.86
N SER A 72 3.52 1.69 -12.02
CA SER A 72 2.37 1.03 -12.65
C SER A 72 2.66 -0.44 -12.96
N ASN A 73 3.82 -0.74 -13.56
CA ASN A 73 4.22 -2.12 -13.85
C ASN A 73 4.38 -2.98 -12.59
N VAL A 74 4.84 -2.39 -11.48
CA VAL A 74 4.93 -3.10 -10.19
C VAL A 74 3.54 -3.27 -9.56
N MET A 75 2.67 -2.26 -9.68
CA MET A 75 1.29 -2.30 -9.20
C MET A 75 0.48 -3.40 -9.89
N GLU A 76 0.62 -3.56 -11.20
CA GLU A 76 0.00 -4.65 -11.97
C GLU A 76 0.49 -6.02 -11.46
N LYS A 77 1.81 -6.20 -11.33
CA LYS A 77 2.40 -7.44 -10.81
C LYS A 77 1.98 -7.75 -9.37
N LEU A 78 1.76 -6.74 -8.54
CA LEU A 78 1.23 -6.90 -7.19
C LEU A 78 -0.24 -7.32 -7.21
N HIS A 79 -1.01 -6.73 -8.12
CA HIS A 79 -2.41 -7.06 -8.28
C HIS A 79 -2.58 -8.51 -8.75
N ASP A 80 -1.72 -9.02 -9.61
CA ASP A 80 -1.81 -10.40 -10.13
C ASP A 80 -1.44 -11.50 -9.13
N ILE A 81 -0.97 -11.13 -7.93
CA ILE A 81 -0.67 -12.13 -6.89
C ILE A 81 -1.97 -12.75 -6.38
N VAL A 82 -2.06 -14.07 -6.51
CA VAL A 82 -3.14 -14.88 -5.98
C VAL A 82 -2.73 -15.49 -4.64
N PHE A 83 -3.62 -15.42 -3.66
CA PHE A 83 -3.44 -16.06 -2.36
C PHE A 83 -4.08 -17.44 -2.41
N VAL A 84 -3.27 -18.50 -2.31
CA VAL A 84 -3.73 -19.89 -2.36
C VAL A 84 -3.61 -20.49 -0.97
N GLU A 85 -4.63 -21.24 -0.53
CA GLU A 85 -4.74 -21.78 0.82
C GLU A 85 -3.55 -22.68 1.22
N GLY A 86 -3.03 -23.49 0.29
CA GLY A 86 -1.86 -24.36 0.53
C GLY A 86 -0.49 -23.69 0.36
N GLU A 87 -0.41 -22.54 -0.30
CA GLU A 87 0.86 -21.81 -0.56
C GLU A 87 0.88 -20.40 0.02
N MET A 88 0.07 -20.14 1.05
CA MET A 88 -0.16 -18.79 1.59
C MET A 88 1.13 -18.06 1.95
N GLN A 89 2.07 -18.75 2.60
CA GLN A 89 3.34 -18.14 3.01
C GLN A 89 4.17 -17.67 1.81
N LYS A 90 4.14 -18.42 0.69
CA LYS A 90 4.84 -18.08 -0.54
C LYS A 90 4.19 -16.88 -1.21
N SER A 91 2.86 -16.82 -1.29
CA SER A 91 2.12 -15.66 -1.78
C SER A 91 2.38 -14.41 -0.94
N ILE A 92 2.39 -14.53 0.40
CA ILE A 92 2.70 -13.42 1.31
C ILE A 92 4.13 -12.93 1.12
N ASN A 93 5.11 -13.83 1.04
CA ASN A 93 6.51 -13.45 0.84
C ASN A 93 6.71 -12.75 -0.51
N LEU A 94 6.09 -13.28 -1.57
CA LEU A 94 6.11 -12.67 -2.90
C LEU A 94 5.48 -11.27 -2.87
N PHE A 95 4.31 -11.14 -2.21
CA PHE A 95 3.64 -9.86 -2.04
C PHE A 95 4.53 -8.85 -1.31
N ARG A 96 5.12 -9.21 -0.16
CA ARG A 96 6.01 -8.33 0.61
C ARG A 96 7.21 -7.86 -0.22
N GLN A 97 7.83 -8.76 -0.99
CA GLN A 97 8.95 -8.40 -1.86
C GLN A 97 8.53 -7.40 -2.95
N LYS A 98 7.41 -7.66 -3.63
CA LYS A 98 6.89 -6.77 -4.67
C LYS A 98 6.39 -5.44 -4.11
N PHE A 99 5.82 -5.45 -2.90
CA PHE A 99 5.34 -4.23 -2.24
C PHE A 99 6.50 -3.36 -1.78
N HIS A 100 7.58 -3.93 -1.26
CA HIS A 100 8.80 -3.17 -0.97
C HIS A 100 9.34 -2.49 -2.24
N LEU A 101 9.36 -3.22 -3.35
CA LEU A 101 9.77 -2.66 -4.64
C LEU A 101 8.83 -1.52 -5.07
N MET A 102 7.51 -1.65 -4.85
CA MET A 102 6.54 -0.58 -5.13
C MET A 102 6.88 0.68 -4.35
N ILE A 103 7.10 0.57 -3.04
CA ILE A 103 7.48 1.73 -2.20
C ILE A 103 8.75 2.40 -2.72
N GLU A 104 9.75 1.61 -3.12
CA GLU A 104 11.03 2.12 -3.62
C GLU A 104 10.88 2.91 -4.94
N VAL A 105 10.14 2.36 -5.91
CA VAL A 105 9.90 3.03 -7.21
C VAL A 105 8.88 4.17 -7.12
N SER A 106 8.03 4.17 -6.08
CA SER A 106 6.98 5.16 -5.87
C SER A 106 7.34 6.27 -4.87
N SER A 107 8.52 6.23 -4.24
CA SER A 107 8.90 7.06 -3.08
C SER A 107 8.78 8.58 -3.29
N SER A 108 8.71 9.06 -4.53
CA SER A 108 8.54 10.49 -4.86
C SER A 108 7.12 10.87 -5.27
N LYS A 109 6.20 9.91 -5.43
CA LYS A 109 4.87 10.11 -6.03
C LYS A 109 3.72 9.74 -5.10
N PHE A 110 3.91 8.73 -4.25
CA PHE A 110 2.89 8.25 -3.34
C PHE A 110 3.47 8.16 -1.94
N ASP A 111 2.72 8.63 -0.94
CA ASP A 111 3.11 8.44 0.44
C ASP A 111 2.92 6.98 0.85
N LYS A 112 3.84 6.51 1.71
CA LYS A 112 3.86 5.11 2.14
C LYS A 112 2.57 4.69 2.85
N LYS A 113 1.97 5.57 3.66
CA LYS A 113 0.78 5.24 4.45
C LYS A 113 -0.44 5.02 3.56
N THR A 114 -0.62 5.86 2.54
CA THR A 114 -1.69 5.70 1.55
C THR A 114 -1.52 4.41 0.77
N LEU A 115 -0.29 4.08 0.33
CA LEU A 115 -0.04 2.81 -0.35
C LEU A 115 -0.33 1.61 0.56
N GLU A 116 0.14 1.61 1.80
CA GLU A 116 -0.16 0.55 2.76
C GLU A 116 -1.68 0.38 2.96
N ALA A 117 -2.41 1.49 3.17
CA ALA A 117 -3.86 1.44 3.37
C ALA A 117 -4.62 0.88 2.15
N VAL A 118 -4.29 1.37 0.95
CA VAL A 118 -4.91 0.90 -0.29
C VAL A 118 -4.63 -0.59 -0.50
N TRP A 119 -3.39 -1.02 -0.31
CA TRP A 119 -3.01 -2.41 -0.54
C TRP A 119 -3.54 -3.37 0.51
N VAL A 120 -3.70 -2.95 1.78
CA VAL A 120 -4.41 -3.75 2.79
C VAL A 120 -5.84 -4.05 2.31
N PHE A 121 -6.55 -3.06 1.77
CA PHE A 121 -7.89 -3.27 1.24
C PHE A 121 -7.90 -4.27 0.08
N PHE A 122 -6.96 -4.15 -0.88
CA PHE A 122 -6.85 -5.09 -2.00
C PHE A 122 -6.53 -6.52 -1.56
N VAL A 123 -5.60 -6.70 -0.62
CA VAL A 123 -5.24 -8.02 -0.09
C VAL A 123 -6.45 -8.67 0.57
N LEU A 124 -7.17 -7.94 1.43
CA LEU A 124 -8.36 -8.47 2.10
C LEU A 124 -9.43 -8.95 1.11
N LYS A 125 -9.59 -8.25 -0.03
CA LYS A 125 -10.52 -8.64 -1.09
C LYS A 125 -10.09 -9.89 -1.86
N LYS A 126 -8.81 -10.24 -1.84
CA LYS A 126 -8.23 -11.38 -2.57
C LYS A 126 -7.89 -12.58 -1.69
N LEU A 127 -8.11 -12.50 -0.39
CA LEU A 127 -7.91 -13.64 0.50
C LEU A 127 -8.92 -14.76 0.19
N PRO A 128 -8.51 -16.04 0.32
CA PRO A 128 -9.43 -17.16 0.23
C PRO A 128 -10.56 -17.06 1.25
N PRO A 129 -11.74 -17.65 0.97
CA PRO A 129 -12.88 -17.62 1.88
C PRO A 129 -12.60 -18.16 3.28
N SER A 130 -11.66 -19.12 3.41
CA SER A 130 -11.22 -19.64 4.71
C SER A 130 -10.56 -18.60 5.63
N PHE A 131 -10.13 -17.47 5.08
CA PHE A 131 -9.56 -16.33 5.82
C PHE A 131 -10.54 -15.15 5.95
N SER A 132 -11.82 -15.33 5.59
CA SER A 132 -12.84 -14.27 5.59
C SER A 132 -13.08 -13.65 6.98
N VAL A 133 -12.81 -14.37 8.06
CA VAL A 133 -12.91 -13.87 9.45
C VAL A 133 -12.05 -12.62 9.67
N PHE A 134 -10.87 -12.55 9.05
CA PHE A 134 -9.98 -11.38 9.11
C PHE A 134 -10.55 -10.17 8.34
N SER A 135 -11.27 -10.43 7.25
CA SER A 135 -11.94 -9.37 6.48
C SER A 135 -13.05 -8.72 7.31
N SER A 136 -13.81 -9.52 8.06
CA SER A 136 -14.88 -9.05 8.94
C SER A 136 -14.35 -8.25 10.14
N ALA A 137 -13.25 -8.71 10.75
CA ALA A 137 -12.66 -8.06 11.93
C ALA A 137 -12.02 -6.69 11.60
N LEU A 138 -11.34 -6.58 10.47
CA LEU A 138 -10.71 -5.32 10.05
C LEU A 138 -11.70 -4.31 9.48
N ALA A 139 -12.82 -4.75 8.90
CA ALA A 139 -13.91 -3.85 8.47
C ALA A 139 -14.50 -3.06 9.64
N VAL A 140 -14.54 -3.63 10.85
CA VAL A 140 -15.01 -2.94 12.06
C VAL A 140 -14.02 -1.87 12.54
N GLN A 141 -12.72 -2.06 12.33
CA GLN A 141 -11.69 -1.10 12.76
C GLN A 141 -11.43 0.01 11.71
N ASN A 142 -11.55 -0.29 10.41
CA ASN A 142 -11.28 0.66 9.33
C ASN A 142 -12.39 1.70 9.09
N ILE A 143 -13.58 1.54 9.68
CA ILE A 143 -14.63 2.60 9.65
C ILE A 143 -14.13 3.88 10.33
N SER A 144 -13.18 3.78 11.26
CA SER A 144 -12.58 4.93 11.96
C SER A 144 -11.72 5.85 11.08
N TRP A 145 -11.19 5.37 9.94
CA TRP A 145 -10.20 6.11 9.15
C TRP A 145 -10.75 6.90 7.96
N THR A 146 -12.05 6.77 7.63
CA THR A 146 -12.63 7.39 6.42
C THR A 146 -13.17 8.81 6.61
N SER A 147 -13.02 9.43 7.78
CA SER A 147 -13.54 10.78 8.02
C SER A 147 -12.67 11.92 7.46
N SER A 148 -11.56 11.64 6.78
CA SER A 148 -10.77 12.70 6.13
C SER A 148 -9.98 12.16 4.94
N SER A 149 -10.62 12.07 3.78
CA SER A 149 -10.03 12.33 2.44
C SER A 149 -11.02 11.86 1.38
N GLY A 150 -11.62 12.82 0.67
CA GLY A 150 -12.46 12.54 -0.49
C GLY A 150 -11.63 12.03 -1.65
N ILE A 151 -11.76 10.75 -1.97
CA ILE A 151 -11.45 10.20 -3.29
C ILE A 151 -12.70 9.44 -3.74
N SER A 152 -13.39 10.02 -4.71
CA SER A 152 -14.57 9.44 -5.36
C SER A 152 -14.15 8.21 -6.17
N THR A 153 -14.53 7.02 -5.72
CA THR A 153 -14.34 5.77 -6.45
C THR A 153 -15.50 5.55 -7.41
N PHE A 154 -15.20 5.51 -8.71
CA PHE A 154 -16.04 4.84 -9.71
C PHE A 154 -16.09 3.34 -9.37
N THR A 155 -17.26 2.84 -8.97
CA THR A 155 -17.62 1.42 -9.15
C THR A 155 -19.09 1.31 -9.52
N SER A 156 -19.35 0.86 -10.74
CA SER A 156 -20.66 0.40 -11.20
C SER A 156 -20.99 -0.91 -10.50
N GLY A 157 -22.02 -0.91 -9.67
CA GLY A 157 -22.47 -2.09 -8.93
C GLY A 157 -23.63 -1.73 -8.02
N GLN A 158 -24.74 -1.28 -8.62
CA GLN A 158 -25.96 -0.88 -7.93
C GLN A 158 -26.58 -2.05 -7.16
N LYS A 159 -26.21 -2.21 -5.88
CA LYS A 159 -27.19 -2.64 -4.88
C LYS A 159 -28.18 -1.49 -4.75
N ARG A 160 -29.44 -1.74 -5.11
CA ARG A 160 -30.56 -0.80 -4.93
C ARG A 160 -30.61 -0.36 -3.47
N GLN A 161 -30.00 0.79 -3.18
CA GLN A 161 -30.29 1.53 -1.97
C GLN A 161 -31.77 1.91 -2.08
N SER A 162 -32.57 1.42 -1.13
CA SER A 162 -33.91 1.96 -0.89
C SER A 162 -33.76 3.48 -0.84
N LEU A 163 -34.31 4.15 -1.87
CA LEU A 163 -34.33 5.60 -1.99
C LEU A 163 -35.17 6.12 -0.84
N ARG A 164 -34.54 6.35 0.30
CA ARG A 164 -35.18 7.08 1.38
C ARG A 164 -35.51 8.46 0.82
N PRO A 165 -36.75 8.94 0.96
CA PRO A 165 -37.08 10.29 0.53
C PRO A 165 -36.13 11.27 1.22
N VAL A 166 -35.60 12.22 0.45
CA VAL A 166 -34.69 13.26 0.93
C VAL A 166 -35.35 14.61 0.67
N CYS A 167 -35.11 15.59 1.55
CA CYS A 167 -35.43 16.98 1.25
C CYS A 167 -34.44 17.50 0.20
N SER A 168 -34.88 18.36 -0.72
CA SER A 168 -33.98 18.93 -1.74
C SER A 168 -34.31 20.39 -1.98
N ASN A 169 -33.30 21.17 -2.40
CA ASN A 169 -33.44 22.57 -2.79
C ASN A 169 -34.14 23.46 -1.75
N GLY A 170 -33.84 23.26 -0.47
CA GLY A 170 -34.44 24.06 0.60
C GLY A 170 -35.94 23.81 0.81
N THR A 171 -36.47 22.73 0.24
CA THR A 171 -37.89 22.37 0.37
C THR A 171 -38.03 21.05 1.14
N HIS A 172 -38.84 21.08 2.19
CA HIS A 172 -39.11 19.89 3.00
C HIS A 172 -40.02 18.91 2.24
N ASN A 173 -39.58 17.66 2.18
CA ASN A 173 -40.38 16.58 1.63
C ASN A 173 -41.21 15.93 2.77
N PRO A 174 -42.55 16.00 2.73
CA PRO A 174 -43.42 15.49 3.79
C PRO A 174 -43.40 13.95 3.91
N THR A 175 -42.85 13.24 2.93
CA THR A 175 -42.66 11.78 2.98
C THR A 175 -41.42 11.37 3.79
N THR A 176 -40.64 12.34 4.28
CA THR A 176 -39.47 12.07 5.11
C THR A 176 -39.88 11.77 6.56
N ALA A 177 -39.01 11.08 7.29
CA ALA A 177 -39.28 10.70 8.68
C ALA A 177 -39.16 11.86 9.70
N HIS A 178 -38.87 13.08 9.25
CA HIS A 178 -38.72 14.25 10.13
C HIS A 178 -39.82 15.28 9.82
N THR A 179 -40.14 16.13 10.79
CA THR A 179 -41.09 17.24 10.60
C THR A 179 -40.42 18.43 9.91
N LYS A 180 -41.23 19.32 9.33
CA LYS A 180 -40.75 20.55 8.67
C LYS A 180 -39.84 21.39 9.60
N ASP A 181 -40.19 21.49 10.88
CA ASP A 181 -39.44 22.25 11.88
C ASP A 181 -38.08 21.63 12.22
N ASN A 182 -37.90 20.33 11.96
CA ASN A 182 -36.65 19.60 12.17
C ASN A 182 -35.91 19.33 10.85
N CYS A 183 -36.34 19.94 9.76
CA CYS A 183 -35.65 19.83 8.48
C CYS A 183 -34.37 20.68 8.49
N HIS A 184 -33.22 20.01 8.39
CA HIS A 184 -31.91 20.66 8.36
C HIS A 184 -31.69 21.56 7.13
N GLN A 185 -32.45 21.35 6.05
CA GLN A 185 -32.41 22.25 4.88
C GLN A 185 -33.22 23.54 5.06
N LEU A 186 -34.26 23.52 5.90
CA LEU A 186 -35.05 24.71 6.22
C LEU A 186 -34.48 25.48 7.43
N ASN A 187 -33.76 24.78 8.31
CA ASN A 187 -33.24 25.33 9.56
C ASN A 187 -31.72 25.09 9.63
N PRO A 188 -30.91 25.87 8.90
CA PRO A 188 -29.45 25.69 8.86
C PRO A 188 -28.80 25.79 10.25
N ASP A 189 -29.33 26.63 11.14
CA ASP A 189 -28.82 26.77 12.52
C ASP A 189 -28.97 25.48 13.33
N LYS A 190 -30.10 24.77 13.15
CA LYS A 190 -30.32 23.46 13.80
C LYS A 190 -29.39 22.39 13.22
N ALA A 191 -29.12 22.45 11.92
CA ALA A 191 -28.18 21.55 11.28
C ALA A 191 -26.76 21.72 11.87
N VAL A 192 -26.30 22.96 12.02
CA VAL A 192 -25.01 23.27 12.64
C VAL A 192 -24.95 22.78 14.09
N ALA A 193 -26.00 23.03 14.89
CA ALA A 193 -26.07 22.54 16.27
C ALA A 193 -26.04 21.00 16.35
N TYR A 194 -26.76 20.31 15.46
CA TYR A 194 -26.76 18.85 15.39
C TYR A 194 -25.37 18.30 15.04
N PHE A 195 -24.70 18.85 14.02
CA PHE A 195 -23.37 18.41 13.63
C PHE A 195 -22.33 18.71 14.72
N LYS A 196 -22.43 19.86 15.38
CA LYS A 196 -21.55 20.20 16.51
C LYS A 196 -21.72 19.24 17.68
N ALA A 197 -22.96 18.94 18.08
CA ALA A 197 -23.25 17.96 19.13
C ALA A 197 -22.78 16.53 18.76
N ALA A 198 -22.89 16.16 17.49
CA ALA A 198 -22.37 14.87 17.00
C ALA A 198 -20.85 14.81 17.12
N ILE A 199 -20.13 15.88 16.74
CA ILE A 199 -18.67 15.99 16.90
C ILE A 199 -18.28 15.91 18.38
N ASP A 200 -18.97 16.63 19.26
CA ASP A 200 -18.68 16.63 20.71
C ASP A 200 -18.93 15.25 21.35
N ASN A 201 -19.96 14.52 20.90
CA ASN A 201 -20.23 13.14 21.33
C ASN A 201 -19.14 12.16 20.88
N VAL A 202 -18.61 12.31 19.66
CA VAL A 202 -17.48 11.50 19.20
C VAL A 202 -16.24 11.80 20.04
N ASN A 203 -15.90 13.08 20.24
CA ASN A 203 -14.74 13.49 21.02
C ASN A 203 -14.79 12.97 22.47
N SER A 204 -15.95 13.06 23.13
CA SER A 204 -16.13 12.53 24.48
C SER A 204 -16.07 11.00 24.56
N SER A 205 -16.53 10.29 23.53
CA SER A 205 -16.42 8.83 23.42
C SER A 205 -14.98 8.37 23.20
N THR A 206 -14.21 9.08 22.35
CA THR A 206 -12.79 8.79 22.10
C THR A 206 -11.94 8.99 23.36
N ALA A 207 -12.22 10.03 24.15
CA ALA A 207 -11.56 10.24 25.45
C ALA A 207 -11.82 9.09 26.44
N LYS A 208 -13.06 8.56 26.48
CA LYS A 208 -13.42 7.40 27.33
C LYS A 208 -12.73 6.11 26.87
N HIS A 209 -12.61 5.89 25.56
CA HIS A 209 -11.92 4.73 25.00
C HIS A 209 -10.41 4.75 25.28
N ALA A 210 -9.76 5.91 25.24
CA ALA A 210 -8.35 6.06 25.60
C ALA A 210 -8.07 5.70 27.08
N LEU A 211 -8.97 6.11 27.98
CA LEU A 211 -8.89 5.82 29.42
C LEU A 211 -9.12 4.33 29.75
N LEU A 212 -10.05 3.67 29.06
CA LEU A 212 -10.32 2.23 29.24
C LEU A 212 -9.16 1.36 28.71
N SER A 213 -8.51 1.78 27.62
CA SER A 213 -7.32 1.12 27.08
C SER A 213 -6.14 1.19 28.05
N ALA A 214 -5.85 2.37 28.61
CA ALA A 214 -4.77 2.56 29.58
C ALA A 214 -4.96 1.73 30.87
N ASN A 215 -6.20 1.64 31.37
CA ASN A 215 -6.51 0.85 32.57
C ASN A 215 -6.38 -0.67 32.34
N ASN A 216 -6.67 -1.16 31.14
CA ASN A 216 -6.49 -2.57 30.80
C ASN A 216 -5.00 -2.94 30.66
N VAL A 217 -4.17 -2.04 30.13
CA VAL A 217 -2.71 -2.24 30.08
C VAL A 217 -2.11 -2.25 31.50
N LEU A 218 -2.53 -1.33 32.38
CA LEU A 218 -2.07 -1.29 33.78
C LEU A 218 -2.46 -2.56 34.56
N LYS A 219 -3.69 -3.06 34.41
CA LYS A 219 -4.12 -4.33 35.04
C LYS A 219 -3.33 -5.54 34.51
N SER A 220 -3.02 -5.56 33.21
CA SER A 220 -2.21 -6.63 32.61
C SER A 220 -0.76 -6.62 33.11
N CYS A 221 -0.15 -5.45 33.27
CA CYS A 221 1.18 -5.31 33.85
C CYS A 221 1.23 -5.71 35.33
N HIS A 222 0.23 -5.34 36.12
CA HIS A 222 0.17 -5.71 37.53
C HIS A 222 0.02 -7.24 37.72
N ALA A 223 -0.79 -7.90 36.89
CA ALA A 223 -0.95 -9.36 36.92
C ALA A 223 0.33 -10.13 36.53
N ARG A 224 1.14 -9.58 35.61
CA ARG A 224 2.44 -10.17 35.23
C ARG A 224 3.49 -10.01 36.33
N LEU A 225 3.53 -8.86 36.99
CA LEU A 225 4.45 -8.62 38.12
C LEU A 225 4.12 -9.51 39.32
N SER A 226 2.83 -9.73 39.63
CA SER A 226 2.43 -10.64 40.72
C SER A 226 2.72 -12.13 40.44
N ARG A 227 2.80 -12.56 39.17
CA ARG A 227 3.23 -13.93 38.82
C ARG A 227 4.75 -14.09 38.86
N ALA A 228 5.49 -13.10 38.40
CA ALA A 228 6.96 -13.11 38.46
C ALA A 228 7.45 -13.18 39.92
N SER A 229 6.81 -12.44 40.84
CA SER A 229 7.18 -12.48 42.26
C SER A 229 6.89 -13.80 42.96
N ARG A 230 5.96 -14.64 42.47
CA ARG A 230 5.67 -15.97 43.05
C ARG A 230 6.61 -17.06 42.52
N ALA A 231 7.15 -16.88 41.32
CA ALA A 231 8.07 -17.85 40.71
C ALA A 231 9.51 -17.74 41.23
N SER A 232 9.87 -16.65 41.91
CA SER A 232 11.20 -16.48 42.54
C SER A 232 11.27 -16.92 44.00
N LEU A 233 10.17 -17.45 44.57
CA LEU A 233 10.08 -17.89 45.97
C LEU A 233 9.77 -19.39 46.12
N SER A 234 9.87 -20.16 45.02
CA SER A 234 9.80 -21.63 44.99
C SER A 234 11.08 -22.21 44.40
#